data_AF-A0A7V8IYQ5-F1
#
_entry.id   AF-A0A7V8IYQ5-F1
#
_cell.length_a   1.000
_cell.length_b   1.000
_cell.length_c   1.000
_cell.angle_alpha   90.00
_cell.angle_beta   90.00
_cell.angle_gamma   90.00
#
_symmetry.space_group_name_H-M   'P 1'
#
loop_
_entity.id
_entity.type
_entity.pdbx_description
1 polymer ?
#
loop_
_entity_poly.entity_id
_entity_poly.type
_entity_poly.pdbx_seq_one_letter_code
_entity_poly.pdbx_strand_id
1 'polypeptide(L)'
;MLKQALKAWDDLPKDRRTMKEKPEEIKGRWEDRYPKDGMALRVYSRDLPRDKKFGDWRDPAWNIDYAWFLKDEMTSWMPESTQKGAYREVPEALVRRLVRCHFVDNVRGQTNAFPDDAVKQASLKATIESVKGDKVTVRYEGPVELVHRGRWAADDSGEKDQERGYRGTILGRGVWSLQGRRFVSLDLVSAGTRWGGTRYNFRNGDFDPAPMGYVIQLAPDTPTDRMVPASIGDYGW
;
A
#
# COMPACT_ATOMS: atom_id res chain seq x y z
N MET A 1 12.23 7.34 25.19
CA MET A 1 13.20 6.99 24.14
C MET A 1 13.46 8.12 23.15
N LEU A 2 12.55 8.52 22.24
CA LEU A 2 12.86 9.55 21.21
C LEU A 2 13.24 10.93 21.77
N LYS A 3 12.57 11.41 22.85
CA LYS A 3 12.95 12.68 23.50
C LYS A 3 14.35 12.64 24.13
N GLN A 4 14.74 11.50 24.69
CA GLN A 4 16.08 11.30 25.27
C GLN A 4 17.13 11.21 24.17
N ALA A 5 16.84 10.52 23.06
CA ALA A 5 17.71 10.48 21.90
C ALA A 5 17.90 11.86 21.26
N LEU A 6 16.82 12.64 21.12
CA LEU A 6 16.90 14.02 20.63
C LEU A 6 17.74 14.90 21.56
N LYS A 7 17.54 14.80 22.88
CA LYS A 7 18.38 15.51 23.84
C LYS A 7 19.85 15.12 23.71
N ALA A 8 20.15 13.82 23.64
CA ALA A 8 21.52 13.33 23.46
C ALA A 8 22.14 13.82 22.15
N TRP A 9 21.35 13.92 21.07
CA TRP A 9 21.77 14.53 19.81
C TRP A 9 22.08 16.01 19.99
N ASP A 10 21.20 16.79 20.62
CA ASP A 10 21.38 18.23 20.80
C ASP A 10 22.59 18.57 21.69
N ASP A 11 22.88 17.70 22.67
CA ASP A 11 24.05 17.80 23.54
C ASP A 11 25.37 17.46 22.80
N LEU A 12 25.33 16.92 21.58
CA LEU A 12 26.56 16.68 20.79
C LEU A 12 27.16 18.00 20.28
N PRO A 13 28.51 18.11 20.28
CA PRO A 13 29.23 19.18 19.59
C PRO A 13 28.79 19.31 18.12
N LYS A 14 28.75 20.54 17.60
CA LYS A 14 28.24 20.81 16.25
C LYS A 14 29.00 20.05 15.16
N ASP A 15 30.32 19.95 15.30
CA ASP A 15 31.21 19.19 14.41
C ASP A 15 30.96 17.68 14.42
N ARG A 16 30.29 17.15 15.46
CA ARG A 16 29.79 15.76 15.49
C ARG A 16 28.39 15.60 14.92
N ARG A 17 27.63 16.70 14.80
CA ARG A 17 26.28 16.73 14.20
C ARG A 17 26.27 17.09 12.72
N THR A 18 27.33 17.71 12.23
CA THR A 18 27.42 18.19 10.85
C THR A 18 28.62 17.56 10.15
N MET A 19 28.42 17.09 8.91
CA MET A 19 29.54 16.73 8.05
C MET A 19 30.28 18.01 7.62
N LYS A 20 31.62 17.96 7.59
CA LYS A 20 32.46 19.10 7.14
C LYS A 20 32.32 19.33 5.64
N GLU A 21 32.11 18.26 4.89
CA GLU A 21 31.93 18.26 3.45
C GLU A 21 30.50 17.84 3.13
N LYS A 22 29.91 18.49 2.13
CA LYS A 22 28.60 18.09 1.63
C LYS A 22 28.79 16.71 0.95
N PRO A 23 28.05 15.67 1.35
CA PRO A 23 28.11 14.40 0.63
C PRO A 23 27.70 14.62 -0.82
N GLU A 24 28.31 13.86 -1.73
CA GLU A 24 27.94 13.89 -3.14
C GLU A 24 26.45 13.60 -3.31
N GLU A 25 25.83 14.32 -4.23
CA GLU A 25 24.44 14.10 -4.56
C GLU A 25 24.29 12.75 -5.27
N ILE A 26 23.66 11.79 -4.59
CA ILE A 26 23.35 10.49 -5.17
C ILE A 26 22.28 10.71 -6.25
N LYS A 27 22.67 10.51 -7.51
CA LYS A 27 21.76 10.58 -8.66
C LYS A 27 21.01 9.27 -8.85
N GLY A 28 19.80 9.34 -9.43
CA GLY A 28 19.03 8.16 -9.82
C GLY A 28 18.34 7.48 -8.64
N ARG A 29 17.91 8.27 -7.67
CA ARG A 29 17.13 7.78 -6.54
C ARG A 29 15.71 7.46 -6.99
N TRP A 30 15.03 6.56 -6.29
CA TRP A 30 13.62 6.24 -6.61
C TRP A 30 12.70 7.44 -6.37
N GLU A 31 13.06 8.31 -5.43
CA GLU A 31 12.43 9.60 -5.15
C GLU A 31 12.37 10.51 -6.38
N ASP A 32 13.38 10.42 -7.27
CA ASP A 32 13.43 11.19 -8.51
C ASP A 32 12.32 10.77 -9.49
N ARG A 33 11.76 9.57 -9.29
CA ARG A 33 10.69 8.99 -10.11
C ARG A 33 9.28 9.23 -9.57
N TYR A 34 9.12 10.07 -8.54
CA TYR A 34 7.81 10.41 -8.00
C TYR A 34 6.85 10.90 -9.11
N PRO A 35 5.62 10.34 -9.24
CA PRO A 35 4.71 10.67 -10.33
C PRO A 35 4.02 12.03 -10.11
N LYS A 36 4.73 13.12 -10.40
CA LYS A 36 4.26 14.51 -10.16
C LYS A 36 2.92 14.84 -10.82
N ASP A 37 2.66 14.27 -11.99
CA ASP A 37 1.44 14.45 -12.78
C ASP A 37 0.53 13.21 -12.79
N GLY A 38 0.88 12.22 -11.98
CA GLY A 38 0.10 11.01 -11.76
C GLY A 38 -0.61 11.00 -10.42
N MET A 39 -0.62 9.82 -9.79
CA MET A 39 -1.32 9.56 -8.54
C MET A 39 -0.41 8.81 -7.58
N ALA A 40 -0.26 9.37 -6.38
CA ALA A 40 0.30 8.67 -5.23
C ALA A 40 -0.82 8.34 -4.24
N LEU A 41 -0.79 7.14 -3.69
CA LEU A 41 -1.75 6.67 -2.69
C LEU A 41 -1.00 6.34 -1.40
N ARG A 42 -1.58 6.68 -0.26
CA ARG A 42 -1.20 6.14 1.06
C ARG A 42 -1.95 4.84 1.28
N VAL A 43 -1.23 3.80 1.68
CA VAL A 43 -1.78 2.49 1.99
C VAL A 43 -1.51 2.18 3.45
N TYR A 44 -2.56 2.19 4.27
CA TYR A 44 -2.50 1.75 5.65
C TYR A 44 -2.86 0.28 5.72
N SER A 45 -2.18 -0.45 6.60
CA SER A 45 -2.49 -1.86 6.90
C SER A 45 -2.66 -2.06 8.40
N ARG A 46 -3.63 -2.89 8.80
CA ARG A 46 -3.89 -3.19 10.20
C ARG A 46 -4.55 -4.55 10.40
N ASP A 47 -4.21 -5.22 11.50
CA ASP A 47 -5.03 -6.31 12.02
C ASP A 47 -6.38 -5.76 12.50
N LEU A 48 -7.47 -6.44 12.14
CA LEU A 48 -8.82 -6.08 12.58
C LEU A 48 -9.16 -6.76 13.91
N PRO A 49 -10.15 -6.24 14.66
CA PRO A 49 -10.56 -6.86 15.93
C PRO A 49 -10.91 -8.34 15.78
N ARG A 50 -10.38 -9.15 16.71
CA ARG A 50 -10.68 -10.58 16.90
C ARG A 50 -10.50 -10.99 18.36
N ASP A 51 -10.92 -12.20 18.70
CA ASP A 51 -10.87 -12.75 20.07
C ASP A 51 -9.45 -12.93 20.59
N LYS A 52 -8.54 -13.45 19.76
CA LYS A 52 -7.13 -13.62 20.13
C LYS A 52 -6.45 -12.25 20.30
N LYS A 53 -6.07 -11.94 21.55
CA LYS A 53 -5.29 -10.75 21.96
C LYS A 53 -3.87 -11.15 22.35
N PHE A 54 -2.92 -10.26 22.12
CA PHE A 54 -1.53 -10.45 22.56
C PHE A 54 -1.21 -9.72 23.87
N GLY A 55 -1.94 -8.67 24.20
CA GLY A 55 -1.71 -7.86 25.39
C GLY A 55 -0.42 -7.03 25.31
N ASP A 56 0.12 -6.83 24.11
CA ASP A 56 1.38 -6.09 23.88
C ASP A 56 1.32 -5.20 22.62
N TRP A 57 2.48 -4.73 22.16
CA TRP A 57 2.62 -3.84 21.01
C TRP A 57 1.99 -4.37 19.71
N ARG A 58 1.74 -5.68 19.59
CA ARG A 58 1.15 -6.31 18.40
C ARG A 58 -0.33 -5.95 18.22
N ASP A 59 -1.06 -5.73 19.31
CA ASP A 59 -2.51 -5.43 19.26
C ASP A 59 -2.83 -4.05 18.65
N PRO A 60 -2.10 -2.96 18.98
CA PRO A 60 -2.30 -1.66 18.34
C PRO A 60 -1.49 -1.46 17.06
N ALA A 61 -0.71 -2.46 16.62
CA ALA A 61 0.18 -2.33 15.46
C ALA A 61 -0.59 -2.00 14.18
N TRP A 62 0.00 -1.13 13.37
CA TRP A 62 -0.43 -0.75 12.04
C TRP A 62 0.81 -0.32 11.25
N ASN A 63 0.71 -0.31 9.93
CA ASN A 63 1.79 0.16 9.08
C ASN A 63 1.27 1.04 7.94
N ILE A 64 2.19 1.74 7.27
CA ILE A 64 1.94 2.57 6.12
C ILE A 64 2.93 2.24 5.00
N ASP A 65 2.42 2.26 3.78
CA ASP A 65 3.17 2.19 2.53
C ASP A 65 2.57 3.21 1.54
N TYR A 66 3.21 3.37 0.38
CA TYR A 66 2.75 4.25 -0.68
C TYR A 66 2.65 3.47 -1.99
N ALA A 67 1.63 3.76 -2.80
CA ALA A 67 1.48 3.22 -4.13
C ALA A 67 1.52 4.32 -5.19
N TRP A 68 2.30 4.14 -6.25
CA TRP A 68 2.47 5.13 -7.31
C TRP A 68 1.84 4.68 -8.63
N PHE A 69 1.25 5.63 -9.34
CA PHE A 69 0.70 5.45 -10.68
C PHE A 69 1.10 6.65 -11.52
N LEU A 70 1.65 6.39 -12.71
CA LEU A 70 1.94 7.41 -13.70
C LEU A 70 0.64 8.07 -14.17
N LYS A 71 0.74 9.22 -14.84
CA LYS A 71 -0.42 9.96 -15.34
C LYS A 71 -1.40 9.13 -16.17
N ASP A 72 -0.89 8.40 -17.15
CA ASP A 72 -1.75 7.59 -18.02
C ASP A 72 -2.37 6.42 -17.24
N GLU A 73 -1.60 5.82 -16.33
CA GLU A 73 -2.10 4.78 -15.42
C GLU A 73 -3.22 5.32 -14.53
N MET A 74 -3.05 6.49 -13.90
CA MET A 74 -4.10 7.15 -13.11
C MET A 74 -5.37 7.37 -13.95
N THR A 75 -5.24 7.90 -15.17
CA THR A 75 -6.42 8.15 -16.01
C THR A 75 -7.14 6.86 -16.39
N SER A 76 -6.44 5.73 -16.49
CA SER A 76 -7.04 4.45 -16.83
C SER A 76 -7.97 3.88 -15.74
N TRP A 77 -7.94 4.44 -14.53
CA TRP A 77 -8.86 4.11 -13.43
C TRP A 77 -10.27 4.70 -13.62
N MET A 78 -10.47 5.53 -14.63
CA MET A 78 -11.75 6.12 -14.99
C MET A 78 -12.39 5.39 -16.17
N PRO A 79 -13.73 5.18 -16.15
CA PRO A 79 -14.48 4.86 -17.36
C PRO A 79 -14.26 5.90 -18.46
N GLU A 80 -14.30 5.47 -19.73
CA GLU A 80 -14.11 6.36 -20.88
C GLU A 80 -15.24 7.38 -21.02
N SER A 81 -16.47 6.95 -20.72
CA SER A 81 -17.63 7.83 -20.61
C SER A 81 -17.82 8.30 -19.18
N THR A 82 -18.11 9.58 -19.00
CA THR A 82 -18.42 10.18 -17.69
C THR A 82 -19.91 10.15 -17.39
N GLN A 83 -20.74 9.47 -18.18
CA GLN A 83 -22.17 9.36 -17.91
C GLN A 83 -22.44 8.45 -16.71
N LYS A 84 -23.47 8.78 -15.91
CA LYS A 84 -23.91 7.94 -14.80
C LYS A 84 -24.20 6.52 -15.30
N GLY A 85 -23.67 5.52 -14.59
CA GLY A 85 -23.79 4.11 -14.94
C GLY A 85 -22.73 3.60 -15.91
N ALA A 86 -21.95 4.48 -16.56
CA ALA A 86 -20.78 4.06 -17.32
C ALA A 86 -19.80 3.34 -16.39
N TYR A 87 -19.14 2.31 -16.91
CA TYR A 87 -18.20 1.52 -16.13
C TYR A 87 -16.99 1.12 -16.95
N ARG A 88 -15.95 0.69 -16.25
CA ARG A 88 -14.73 0.09 -16.80
C ARG A 88 -14.18 -0.92 -15.80
N GLU A 89 -13.59 -2.00 -16.30
CA GLU A 89 -12.61 -2.77 -15.54
C GLU A 89 -11.27 -2.03 -15.57
N VAL A 90 -10.77 -1.64 -14.41
CA VAL A 90 -9.44 -1.00 -14.30
C VAL A 90 -8.41 -1.99 -14.87
N PRO A 91 -7.43 -1.55 -15.68
CA PRO A 91 -6.50 -2.46 -16.34
C PRO A 91 -5.87 -3.44 -15.36
N GLU A 92 -5.94 -4.73 -15.70
CA GLU A 92 -5.56 -5.82 -14.80
C GLU A 92 -4.14 -5.65 -14.25
N ALA A 93 -3.19 -5.25 -15.10
CA ALA A 93 -1.79 -5.01 -14.70
C ALA A 93 -1.66 -4.01 -13.54
N LEU A 94 -2.50 -2.96 -13.50
CA LEU A 94 -2.48 -1.96 -12.43
C LEU A 94 -3.08 -2.50 -11.13
N VAL A 95 -4.18 -3.25 -11.23
CA VAL A 95 -4.81 -3.89 -10.07
C VAL A 95 -3.88 -4.95 -9.49
N ARG A 96 -3.26 -5.78 -10.33
CA ARG A 96 -2.25 -6.78 -9.94
C ARG A 96 -1.07 -6.13 -9.24
N ARG A 97 -0.51 -5.04 -9.79
CA ARG A 97 0.59 -4.30 -9.14
C ARG A 97 0.17 -3.77 -7.78
N LEU A 98 -1.02 -3.16 -7.69
CA LEU A 98 -1.55 -2.64 -6.42
C LEU A 98 -1.60 -3.75 -5.35
N VAL A 99 -2.25 -4.87 -5.65
CA VAL A 99 -2.46 -5.93 -4.65
C VAL A 99 -1.17 -6.69 -4.34
N ARG A 100 -0.33 -6.97 -5.35
CA ARG A 100 0.92 -7.71 -5.13
C ARG A 100 1.91 -6.94 -4.26
N CYS A 101 2.02 -5.64 -4.49
CA CYS A 101 3.01 -4.80 -3.82
C CYS A 101 2.51 -4.26 -2.48
N HIS A 102 1.19 -4.04 -2.32
CA HIS A 102 0.67 -3.28 -1.18
C HIS A 102 -0.36 -4.04 -0.33
N PHE A 103 -0.91 -5.17 -0.79
CA PHE A 103 -1.78 -6.03 0.04
C PHE A 103 -0.95 -7.11 0.73
N VAL A 104 0.15 -6.66 1.33
CA VAL A 104 1.11 -7.51 2.02
C VAL A 104 0.95 -7.39 3.54
N ASP A 105 1.23 -8.48 4.24
CA ASP A 105 1.18 -8.51 5.71
C ASP A 105 2.41 -7.83 6.33
N ASN A 106 2.41 -6.49 6.31
CA ASN A 106 3.44 -5.63 6.89
C ASN A 106 2.98 -4.96 8.21
N VAL A 107 1.84 -5.36 8.80
CA VAL A 107 1.25 -4.69 9.98
C VAL A 107 2.24 -4.52 11.13
N ARG A 108 3.04 -5.56 11.37
CA ARG A 108 3.95 -5.65 12.53
C ARG A 108 5.43 -5.57 12.13
N GLY A 109 5.74 -5.53 10.84
CA GLY A 109 7.10 -5.61 10.34
C GLY A 109 7.17 -5.64 8.82
N GLN A 110 8.21 -6.28 8.29
CA GLN A 110 8.50 -6.28 6.86
C GLN A 110 8.17 -7.63 6.23
N THR A 111 7.68 -7.59 5.00
CA THR A 111 7.49 -8.78 4.16
C THR A 111 7.65 -8.40 2.70
N ASN A 112 8.03 -9.38 1.88
CA ASN A 112 8.17 -9.18 0.44
C ASN A 112 6.80 -9.08 -0.25
N ALA A 113 6.79 -8.37 -1.38
CA ALA A 113 5.70 -8.41 -2.35
C ALA A 113 5.33 -9.85 -2.74
N PHE A 114 4.11 -10.00 -3.25
CA PHE A 114 3.69 -11.26 -3.87
C PHE A 114 4.25 -11.37 -5.29
N PRO A 115 4.78 -12.54 -5.71
CA PRO A 115 5.13 -12.79 -7.10
C PRO A 115 3.86 -12.84 -7.97
N ASP A 116 4.02 -12.81 -9.28
CA ASP A 116 2.88 -12.70 -10.20
C ASP A 116 1.94 -13.92 -10.14
N ASP A 117 2.51 -15.11 -10.07
CA ASP A 117 1.81 -16.38 -9.97
C ASP A 117 1.05 -16.57 -8.64
N ALA A 118 1.33 -15.72 -7.63
CA ALA A 118 0.59 -15.71 -6.38
C ALA A 118 -0.78 -15.00 -6.48
N VAL A 119 -1.03 -14.22 -7.53
CA VAL A 119 -2.34 -13.59 -7.74
C VAL A 119 -3.30 -14.61 -8.33
N LYS A 120 -4.25 -15.08 -7.52
CA LYS A 120 -5.30 -16.00 -7.96
C LYS A 120 -6.53 -15.25 -8.46
N GLN A 121 -6.80 -14.09 -7.88
CA GLN A 121 -7.85 -13.20 -8.33
C GLN A 121 -7.48 -11.74 -8.03
N ALA A 122 -7.64 -10.86 -9.00
CA ALA A 122 -7.53 -9.41 -8.82
C ALA A 122 -8.30 -8.70 -9.94
N SER A 123 -9.41 -8.08 -9.61
CA SER A 123 -10.11 -7.17 -10.52
C SER A 123 -10.65 -5.98 -9.75
N LEU A 124 -10.94 -4.90 -10.47
CA LEU A 124 -11.49 -3.69 -9.90
C LEU A 124 -12.37 -3.00 -10.92
N LYS A 125 -13.67 -2.99 -10.66
CA LYS A 125 -14.66 -2.32 -11.50
C LYS A 125 -14.85 -0.89 -11.01
N ALA A 126 -14.65 0.07 -11.91
CA ALA A 126 -14.97 1.48 -11.71
C ALA A 126 -16.35 1.78 -12.34
N THR A 127 -17.28 2.36 -11.58
CA THR A 127 -18.62 2.74 -12.08
C THR A 127 -18.92 4.20 -11.74
N ILE A 128 -19.34 4.99 -12.71
CA ILE A 128 -19.76 6.38 -12.49
C ILE A 128 -21.09 6.40 -11.72
N GLU A 129 -21.10 6.96 -10.52
CA GLU A 129 -22.32 7.10 -9.69
C GLU A 129 -23.05 8.43 -9.94
N SER A 130 -22.29 9.51 -10.12
CA SER A 130 -22.87 10.83 -10.38
C SER A 130 -21.88 11.79 -11.04
N VAL A 131 -22.43 12.79 -11.73
CA VAL A 131 -21.70 13.93 -12.29
C VAL A 131 -22.35 15.19 -11.77
N LYS A 132 -21.56 16.08 -11.19
CA LYS A 132 -22.01 17.39 -10.67
C LYS A 132 -21.01 18.46 -11.11
N GLY A 133 -21.32 19.15 -12.20
CA GLY A 133 -20.41 20.11 -12.82
C GLY A 133 -19.08 19.46 -13.19
N ASP A 134 -17.98 19.98 -12.65
CA ASP A 134 -16.62 19.46 -12.86
C ASP A 134 -16.33 18.13 -12.13
N LYS A 135 -17.18 17.72 -11.17
CA LYS A 135 -16.89 16.58 -10.30
C LYS A 135 -17.63 15.33 -10.71
N VAL A 136 -16.89 14.24 -10.90
CA VAL A 136 -17.42 12.91 -11.18
C VAL A 136 -17.17 12.01 -9.98
N THR A 137 -18.23 11.42 -9.43
CA THR A 137 -18.11 10.43 -8.36
C THR A 137 -18.07 9.04 -8.96
N VAL A 138 -17.06 8.25 -8.60
CA VAL A 138 -16.83 6.90 -9.11
C VAL A 138 -16.81 5.92 -7.95
N ARG A 139 -17.55 4.83 -8.07
CA ARG A 139 -17.52 3.70 -7.14
C ARG A 139 -16.56 2.64 -7.65
N TYR A 140 -15.81 2.04 -6.75
CA TYR A 140 -14.88 0.96 -7.02
C TYR A 140 -15.30 -0.29 -6.25
N GLU A 141 -15.28 -1.44 -6.92
CA GLU A 141 -15.51 -2.74 -6.27
C GLU A 141 -14.74 -3.85 -6.97
N GLY A 142 -14.19 -4.80 -6.23
CA GLY A 142 -13.59 -5.97 -6.84
C GLY A 142 -12.96 -6.96 -5.86
N PRO A 143 -12.93 -8.26 -6.21
CA PRO A 143 -12.33 -9.29 -5.38
C PRO A 143 -10.80 -9.29 -5.46
N VAL A 144 -10.17 -9.77 -4.39
CA VAL A 144 -8.73 -10.04 -4.35
C VAL A 144 -8.46 -11.37 -3.64
N GLU A 145 -7.58 -12.16 -4.25
CA GLU A 145 -7.05 -13.39 -3.67
C GLU A 145 -5.57 -13.55 -4.04
N LEU A 146 -4.75 -13.60 -2.99
CA LEU A 146 -3.29 -13.76 -3.05
C LEU A 146 -2.92 -15.03 -2.29
N VAL A 147 -2.20 -15.94 -2.94
CA VAL A 147 -1.77 -17.22 -2.36
C VAL A 147 -0.35 -17.51 -2.81
N HIS A 148 0.60 -17.55 -1.87
CA HIS A 148 2.00 -17.82 -2.15
C HIS A 148 2.51 -18.95 -1.26
N ARG A 149 2.87 -20.05 -1.92
CA ARG A 149 3.56 -21.20 -1.30
C ARG A 149 5.06 -21.00 -1.42
N GLY A 150 5.77 -21.21 -0.33
CA GLY A 150 7.22 -21.11 -0.33
C GLY A 150 7.81 -21.60 0.99
N ARG A 151 9.14 -21.48 1.09
CA ARG A 151 9.86 -21.76 2.33
C ARG A 151 10.13 -20.48 3.08
N TRP A 152 9.76 -20.44 4.35
CA TRP A 152 9.88 -19.24 5.15
C TRP A 152 10.26 -19.60 6.59
N ALA A 153 11.15 -18.79 7.17
CA ALA A 153 11.49 -18.87 8.59
C ALA A 153 10.59 -17.93 9.41
N ALA A 154 9.29 -18.22 9.46
CA ALA A 154 8.30 -17.35 10.12
C ALA A 154 8.31 -17.46 11.67
N ASP A 155 9.09 -18.40 12.21
CA ASP A 155 9.39 -18.60 13.62
C ASP A 155 10.87 -19.02 13.81
N ASP A 156 11.26 -19.30 15.06
CA ASP A 156 12.64 -19.66 15.43
C ASP A 156 13.03 -21.10 15.05
N SER A 157 12.13 -21.85 14.41
CA SER A 157 12.36 -23.26 14.05
C SER A 157 12.97 -23.46 12.66
N GLY A 158 13.34 -22.37 11.98
CA GLY A 158 13.97 -22.37 10.66
C GLY A 158 12.98 -22.37 9.50
N GLU A 159 13.50 -22.49 8.27
CA GLU A 159 12.68 -22.42 7.06
C GLU A 159 11.84 -23.68 6.82
N LYS A 160 10.53 -23.51 6.74
CA LYS A 160 9.56 -24.58 6.47
C LYS A 160 8.67 -24.23 5.28
N ASP A 161 8.21 -25.26 4.58
CA ASP A 161 7.16 -25.11 3.58
C ASP A 161 5.89 -24.59 4.26
N GLN A 162 5.38 -23.47 3.77
CA GLN A 162 4.12 -22.92 4.22
C GLN A 162 3.50 -22.04 3.12
N GLU A 163 2.25 -21.69 3.34
CA GLU A 163 1.50 -20.78 2.49
C GLU A 163 1.22 -19.50 3.25
N ARG A 164 1.37 -18.36 2.57
CA ARG A 164 0.88 -17.06 3.04
C ARG A 164 -0.09 -16.49 2.02
N GLY A 165 -1.00 -15.65 2.51
CA GLY A 165 -1.97 -15.04 1.61
C GLY A 165 -2.90 -14.04 2.25
N TYR A 166 -3.72 -13.46 1.37
CA TYR A 166 -4.80 -12.56 1.71
C TYR A 166 -5.97 -12.79 0.76
N ARG A 167 -7.19 -12.83 1.30
CA ARG A 167 -8.43 -12.88 0.54
C ARG A 167 -9.39 -11.83 1.05
N GLY A 168 -9.95 -11.02 0.15
CA GLY A 168 -10.90 -9.98 0.52
C GLY A 168 -11.61 -9.35 -0.67
N THR A 169 -12.25 -8.23 -0.41
CA THR A 169 -12.90 -7.40 -1.43
C THR A 169 -12.43 -5.96 -1.26
N ILE A 170 -12.12 -5.30 -2.37
CA ILE A 170 -11.85 -3.87 -2.44
C ILE A 170 -13.19 -3.18 -2.66
N LEU A 171 -13.49 -2.17 -1.86
CA LEU A 171 -14.64 -1.28 -2.00
C LEU A 171 -14.16 0.15 -1.87
N GLY A 172 -14.76 1.09 -2.58
CA GLY A 172 -14.38 2.49 -2.39
C GLY A 172 -15.08 3.48 -3.30
N ARG A 173 -14.67 4.73 -3.15
CA ARG A 173 -15.17 5.85 -3.93
C ARG A 173 -14.06 6.85 -4.23
N GLY A 174 -14.07 7.40 -5.43
CA GLY A 174 -13.23 8.51 -5.83
C GLY A 174 -14.06 9.69 -6.33
N VAL A 175 -13.48 10.89 -6.20
CA VAL A 175 -13.99 12.11 -6.83
C VAL A 175 -12.96 12.57 -7.84
N TRP A 176 -13.34 12.60 -9.11
CA TRP A 176 -12.50 13.03 -10.23
C TRP A 176 -12.87 14.45 -10.69
N SER A 177 -11.88 15.26 -11.05
CA SER A 177 -12.06 16.57 -11.69
C SER A 177 -11.91 16.44 -13.20
N LEU A 178 -12.93 16.86 -13.96
CA LEU A 178 -12.90 16.86 -15.42
C LEU A 178 -11.88 17.85 -15.98
N GLN A 179 -11.88 19.08 -15.46
CA GLN A 179 -10.96 20.16 -15.83
C GLN A 179 -9.53 19.82 -15.43
N GLY A 180 -9.33 19.34 -14.19
CA GLY A 180 -8.01 19.00 -13.67
C GLY A 180 -7.46 17.67 -14.18
N ARG A 181 -8.31 16.82 -14.78
CA ARG A 181 -8.00 15.45 -15.21
C ARG A 181 -7.23 14.64 -14.16
N ARG A 182 -7.68 14.72 -12.91
CA ARG A 182 -7.05 14.08 -11.75
C ARG A 182 -8.07 13.78 -10.66
N PHE A 183 -7.73 12.86 -9.76
CA PHE A 183 -8.48 12.65 -8.54
C PHE A 183 -8.34 13.86 -7.59
N VAL A 184 -9.48 14.28 -7.03
CA VAL A 184 -9.60 15.21 -5.91
C VAL A 184 -9.57 14.43 -4.60
N SER A 185 -10.21 13.26 -4.58
CA SER A 185 -10.11 12.27 -3.52
C SER A 185 -10.24 10.87 -4.11
N LEU A 186 -9.67 9.90 -3.41
CA LEU A 186 -9.86 8.48 -3.65
C LEU A 186 -9.72 7.79 -2.30
N ASP A 187 -10.75 7.05 -1.90
CA ASP A 187 -10.79 6.29 -0.67
C ASP A 187 -11.23 4.87 -1.01
N LEU A 188 -10.34 3.91 -0.81
CA LEU A 188 -10.64 2.49 -0.93
C LEU A 188 -10.38 1.80 0.42
N VAL A 189 -11.12 0.74 0.65
CA VAL A 189 -10.94 -0.15 1.79
C VAL A 189 -10.95 -1.59 1.27
N SER A 190 -10.10 -2.42 1.86
CA SER A 190 -10.26 -3.86 1.76
C SER A 190 -10.21 -4.47 3.15
N ALA A 191 -11.26 -5.17 3.54
CA ALA A 191 -11.28 -6.00 4.73
C ALA A 191 -11.38 -7.46 4.30
N GLY A 192 -10.54 -8.30 4.89
CA GLY A 192 -10.39 -9.67 4.45
C GLY A 192 -9.68 -10.53 5.48
N THR A 193 -9.24 -11.70 5.03
CA THR A 193 -8.56 -12.69 5.87
C THR A 193 -7.13 -12.85 5.38
N ARG A 194 -6.17 -12.73 6.30
CA ARG A 194 -4.74 -13.01 6.09
C ARG A 194 -4.34 -14.31 6.77
N TRP A 195 -3.37 -15.02 6.21
CA TRP A 195 -2.78 -16.22 6.83
C TRP A 195 -1.29 -16.36 6.52
N GLY A 196 -0.62 -17.20 7.29
CA GLY A 196 0.82 -17.44 7.21
C GLY A 196 1.64 -16.32 7.84
N GLY A 197 2.94 -16.32 7.54
CA GLY A 197 3.88 -15.32 8.02
C GLY A 197 5.15 -15.31 7.18
N THR A 198 6.05 -14.38 7.43
CA THR A 198 7.41 -14.40 6.89
C THR A 198 8.38 -14.07 8.02
N ARG A 199 9.68 -14.14 7.73
CA ARG A 199 10.72 -13.98 8.76
C ARG A 199 10.66 -12.68 9.54
N TYR A 200 10.27 -11.58 8.88
CA TYR A 200 10.38 -10.24 9.45
C TYR A 200 9.04 -9.56 9.70
N ASN A 201 7.92 -10.27 9.55
CA ASN A 201 6.58 -9.69 9.78
C ASN A 201 5.98 -10.02 11.16
N PHE A 202 6.78 -10.64 12.05
CA PHE A 202 6.43 -10.88 13.45
C PHE A 202 5.09 -11.63 13.64
N ARG A 203 4.88 -12.67 12.82
CA ARG A 203 3.74 -13.58 12.90
C ARG A 203 4.00 -14.88 13.66
N ASN A 204 5.16 -15.03 14.31
CA ASN A 204 5.45 -16.19 15.15
C ASN A 204 4.31 -16.44 16.16
N GLY A 205 3.71 -17.64 16.11
CA GLY A 205 2.54 -18.03 16.91
C GLY A 205 1.20 -17.42 16.46
N ASP A 206 1.09 -16.87 15.24
CA ASP A 206 -0.10 -16.19 14.71
C ASP A 206 -0.37 -16.45 13.21
N PHE A 207 -0.10 -17.67 12.74
CA PHE A 207 -0.22 -18.04 11.33
C PHE A 207 -1.65 -18.33 10.86
N ASP A 208 -2.53 -18.72 11.77
CA ASP A 208 -3.92 -19.09 11.45
C ASP A 208 -4.67 -17.94 10.77
N PRO A 209 -5.65 -18.21 9.89
CA PRO A 209 -6.48 -17.20 9.28
C PRO A 209 -7.01 -16.17 10.28
N ALA A 210 -6.79 -14.88 10.01
CA ALA A 210 -7.24 -13.79 10.87
C ALA A 210 -7.67 -12.55 10.06
N PRO A 211 -8.56 -11.71 10.61
CA PRO A 211 -9.06 -10.56 9.89
C PRO A 211 -8.00 -9.45 9.81
N MET A 212 -7.84 -8.88 8.62
CA MET A 212 -6.89 -7.80 8.33
C MET A 212 -7.54 -6.82 7.34
N GLY A 213 -7.17 -5.55 7.46
CA GLY A 213 -7.69 -4.49 6.63
C GLY A 213 -6.60 -3.63 6.00
N TYR A 214 -6.93 -3.09 4.83
CA TYR A 214 -6.18 -2.06 4.12
C TYR A 214 -7.07 -0.84 3.90
N VAL A 215 -6.52 0.35 4.11
CA VAL A 215 -7.15 1.62 3.74
C VAL A 215 -6.23 2.34 2.78
N ILE A 216 -6.75 2.71 1.62
CA ILE A 216 -5.98 3.31 0.53
C ILE A 216 -6.57 4.67 0.24
N GLN A 217 -5.77 5.72 0.37
CA GLN A 217 -6.23 7.09 0.21
C GLN A 217 -5.33 7.86 -0.75
N LEU A 218 -5.90 8.82 -1.47
CA LEU A 218 -5.09 9.79 -2.22
C LEU A 218 -4.08 10.46 -1.27
N ALA A 219 -2.79 10.39 -1.63
CA ALA A 219 -1.73 11.03 -0.85
C ALA A 219 -1.81 12.56 -1.02
N PRO A 220 -1.62 13.35 0.05
CA PRO A 220 -1.43 14.78 -0.04
C PRO A 220 -0.20 15.08 -0.87
N ASP A 221 -0.24 16.18 -1.62
CA ASP A 221 0.95 16.65 -2.32
C ASP A 221 1.85 17.46 -1.38
N THR A 222 2.47 16.76 -0.43
CA THR A 222 3.45 17.34 0.50
C THR A 222 4.77 16.57 0.41
N PRO A 223 5.93 17.21 0.64
CA PRO A 223 7.22 16.51 0.61
C PRO A 223 7.28 15.27 1.51
N THR A 224 6.59 15.29 2.66
CA THR A 224 6.52 14.16 3.60
C THR A 224 5.68 12.97 3.11
N ASP A 225 4.81 13.20 2.13
CA ASP A 225 3.96 12.16 1.53
C ASP A 225 4.51 11.67 0.18
N ARG A 226 5.65 12.19 -0.29
CA ARG A 226 6.35 11.71 -1.50
C ARG A 226 7.28 10.53 -1.20
N MET A 227 6.81 9.61 -0.36
CA MET A 227 7.56 8.44 0.07
C MET A 227 7.55 7.38 -1.03
N VAL A 228 8.71 6.75 -1.22
CA VAL A 228 8.90 5.68 -2.21
C VAL A 228 8.13 4.43 -1.75
N PRO A 229 7.37 3.77 -2.65
CA PRO A 229 6.78 2.46 -2.40
C PRO A 229 7.82 1.46 -1.88
N ALA A 230 7.46 0.70 -0.83
CA ALA A 230 8.38 -0.30 -0.26
C ALA A 230 8.85 -1.34 -1.30
N SER A 231 7.96 -1.68 -2.25
CA SER A 231 8.21 -2.62 -3.35
C SER A 231 8.41 -1.91 -4.70
N ILE A 232 9.04 -0.73 -4.73
CA ILE A 232 9.25 0.04 -5.97
C ILE A 232 9.99 -0.75 -7.06
N GLY A 233 10.87 -1.68 -6.68
CA GLY A 233 11.58 -2.55 -7.62
C GLY A 233 10.66 -3.46 -8.45
N ASP A 234 9.42 -3.69 -8.00
CA ASP A 234 8.43 -4.55 -8.66
C ASP A 234 7.48 -3.78 -9.60
N TYR A 235 7.70 -2.47 -9.80
CA TYR A 235 6.78 -1.62 -10.58
C TYR A 235 6.91 -1.74 -12.09
N GLY A 236 8.03 -2.27 -12.57
CA GLY A 236 8.25 -2.61 -13.99
C GLY A 236 8.59 -1.44 -14.90
N TRP A 237 8.91 -0.25 -14.37
CA TRP A 237 9.38 0.91 -15.12
C TRP A 237 10.49 1.66 -14.38
#